data_AF-A0A382J2C1-F1
#
_entry.id   AF-A0A382J2C1-F1
#
_cell.length_a   1.000
_cell.length_b   1.000
_cell.length_c   1.000
_cell.angle_alpha   90.00
_cell.angle_beta   90.00
_cell.angle_gamma   90.00
#
_symmetry.space_group_name_H-M   'P 1'
#
loop_
_entity.id
_entity.type
_entity.pdbx_description
1 polymer ?
#
loop_
_entity_poly.entity_id
_entity_poly.type
_entity_poly.pdbx_seq_one_letter_code
_entity_poly.pdbx_strand_id
1 'polypeptide(L)'
;MERLLFARLWEEIDFDDHPLSGGHGPEPEGELTITSTQNGIRLEDARLSFLLGAGDDADSLHRWTTSSVQMNDGPERMGVHRWSISPVNIPSELADWVCAQIGEPISLDGESVEQHRELLDQIQTRLSPMLPEWTWHLEIDNKADRMGWYVRAPKAWCSLFTIFVGLGWNEQVTKRGFLLFERAPPGELDRVDEADSNRL
;
A
#
# COMPACT_ATOMS: atom_id res chain seq x y z
N MET A 1 -16.09 -9.02 3.93
CA MET A 1 -15.09 -9.30 2.88
C MET A 1 -14.73 -8.05 2.11
N GLU A 2 -15.70 -7.31 1.56
CA GLU A 2 -15.44 -6.10 0.77
C GLU A 2 -14.58 -5.06 1.49
N ARG A 3 -14.92 -4.70 2.75
CA ARG A 3 -14.09 -3.78 3.56
C ARG A 3 -12.69 -4.31 3.84
N LEU A 4 -12.55 -5.63 4.03
CA LEU A 4 -11.24 -6.25 4.23
C LEU A 4 -10.40 -6.18 2.95
N LEU A 5 -11.01 -6.40 1.79
CA LEU A 5 -10.35 -6.20 0.51
C LEU A 5 -9.97 -4.74 0.29
N PHE A 6 -10.88 -3.80 0.52
CA PHE A 6 -10.60 -2.38 0.41
C PHE A 6 -9.41 -1.97 1.29
N ALA A 7 -9.43 -2.34 2.57
CA ALA A 7 -8.34 -2.08 3.49
C ALA A 7 -7.01 -2.67 2.99
N ARG A 8 -7.04 -3.88 2.44
CA ARG A 8 -5.84 -4.50 1.90
C ARG A 8 -5.30 -3.81 0.65
N LEU A 9 -6.15 -3.42 -0.29
CA LEU A 9 -5.73 -2.69 -1.49
C LEU A 9 -5.22 -1.29 -1.11
N TRP A 10 -5.81 -0.67 -0.08
CA TRP A 10 -5.34 0.59 0.50
C TRP A 10 -3.95 0.48 1.13
N GLU A 11 -3.62 -0.64 1.79
CA GLU A 11 -2.27 -0.87 2.30
C GLU A 11 -1.23 -1.02 1.18
N GLU A 12 -1.63 -1.42 -0.02
CA GLU A 12 -0.76 -1.66 -1.17
C GLU A 12 -0.66 -0.45 -2.11
N ILE A 13 -1.45 0.61 -1.91
CA ILE A 13 -1.34 1.81 -2.73
C ILE A 13 0.00 2.51 -2.47
N ASP A 14 0.65 2.98 -3.54
CA ASP A 14 1.87 3.79 -3.42
C ASP A 14 1.59 4.99 -2.50
N PHE A 15 2.56 5.33 -1.65
CA PHE A 15 2.43 6.43 -0.72
C PHE A 15 2.13 7.74 -1.43
N ASP A 16 2.76 7.97 -2.59
CA ASP A 16 2.57 9.18 -3.40
C ASP A 16 1.24 9.18 -4.18
N ASP A 17 0.58 8.02 -4.28
CA ASP A 17 -0.71 7.83 -4.94
C ASP A 17 -1.91 8.07 -4.00
N HIS A 18 -1.65 8.30 -2.71
CA HIS A 18 -2.70 8.65 -1.76
C HIS A 18 -3.42 9.94 -2.16
N PRO A 19 -4.74 10.03 -1.91
CA PRO A 19 -5.54 11.20 -2.23
C PRO A 19 -5.07 12.40 -1.39
N LEU A 20 -5.02 13.58 -2.00
CA LEU A 20 -4.61 14.84 -1.35
C LEU A 20 -5.60 15.32 -0.28
N SER A 21 -6.81 14.78 -0.27
CA SER A 21 -7.88 15.15 0.65
C SER A 21 -8.66 13.93 1.10
N GLY A 22 -9.23 14.01 2.30
CA GLY A 22 -9.85 12.87 2.98
C GLY A 22 -8.93 12.30 4.04
N GLY A 23 -9.32 11.18 4.64
CA GLY A 23 -8.51 10.41 5.54
C GLY A 23 -7.51 9.52 4.79
N HIS A 24 -6.40 9.21 5.45
CA HIS A 24 -5.39 8.27 4.96
C HIS A 24 -5.53 6.87 5.58
N GLY A 25 -6.63 6.62 6.29
CA GLY A 25 -6.91 5.33 6.91
C GLY A 25 -7.53 4.33 5.93
N PRO A 26 -7.42 3.03 6.23
CA PRO A 26 -7.96 1.96 5.38
C PRO A 26 -9.48 1.79 5.49
N GLU A 27 -10.16 2.54 6.36
CA GLU A 27 -11.62 2.53 6.39
C GLU A 27 -12.17 3.37 5.23
N PRO A 28 -13.21 2.89 4.51
CA PRO A 28 -13.85 3.66 3.46
C PRO A 28 -14.44 4.98 3.98
N GLU A 29 -14.31 6.03 3.18
CA GLU A 29 -14.98 7.30 3.44
C GLU A 29 -16.23 7.46 2.58
N GLY A 30 -17.36 7.71 3.22
CA GLY A 30 -18.66 7.74 2.55
C GLY A 30 -19.21 6.34 2.28
N GLU A 31 -19.87 6.18 1.13
CA GLU A 31 -20.42 4.89 0.70
C GLU A 31 -19.36 4.09 -0.06
N LEU A 32 -19.15 2.83 0.34
CA LEU A 32 -18.29 1.89 -0.40
C LEU A 32 -19.13 1.21 -1.48
N THR A 33 -18.80 1.47 -2.74
CA THR A 33 -19.43 0.82 -3.89
C THR A 33 -18.57 -0.36 -4.36
N ILE A 34 -19.20 -1.50 -4.64
CA ILE A 34 -18.52 -2.69 -5.17
C ILE A 34 -19.19 -3.14 -6.46
N THR A 35 -18.38 -3.37 -7.49
CA THR A 35 -18.84 -3.90 -8.78
C THR A 35 -17.92 -5.06 -9.19
N SER A 36 -18.49 -6.25 -9.34
CA SER A 36 -17.78 -7.42 -9.86
C SER A 36 -18.06 -7.60 -11.36
N THR A 37 -17.02 -7.87 -12.14
CA THR A 37 -17.10 -8.40 -13.50
C THR A 37 -16.76 -9.89 -13.48
N GLN A 38 -16.71 -10.54 -14.65
CA GLN A 38 -16.34 -11.96 -14.74
C GLN A 38 -14.96 -12.25 -14.11
N ASN A 39 -14.01 -11.31 -14.22
CA ASN A 39 -12.60 -11.51 -13.85
C ASN A 39 -12.00 -10.35 -13.04
N GLY A 40 -12.82 -9.43 -12.51
CA GLY A 40 -12.34 -8.27 -11.76
C GLY A 40 -13.31 -7.77 -10.71
N ILE A 41 -12.80 -7.28 -9.58
CA ILE A 41 -13.56 -6.64 -8.50
C ILE A 41 -13.13 -5.19 -8.44
N ARG A 42 -14.08 -4.28 -8.65
CA ARG A 42 -13.88 -2.85 -8.48
C ARG A 42 -14.46 -2.40 -7.15
N LEU A 43 -13.69 -1.65 -6.37
CA LEU A 43 -14.10 -1.05 -5.11
C LEU A 43 -13.88 0.46 -5.21
N GLU A 44 -14.83 1.26 -4.75
CA GLU A 44 -14.72 2.72 -4.77
C GLU A 44 -15.32 3.32 -3.52
N ASP A 45 -14.64 4.32 -2.98
CA ASP A 45 -15.20 5.23 -1.99
C ASP A 45 -15.10 6.68 -2.47
N ALA A 46 -15.39 7.66 -1.60
CA ALA A 46 -15.35 9.07 -1.98
C ALA A 46 -13.96 9.61 -2.38
N ARG A 47 -12.89 8.86 -2.13
CA ARG A 47 -11.50 9.29 -2.34
C ARG A 47 -10.92 8.75 -3.64
N LEU A 48 -11.05 7.44 -3.87
CA LEU A 48 -10.50 6.78 -5.06
C LEU A 48 -11.14 5.41 -5.32
N SER A 49 -10.80 4.84 -6.47
CA SER A 49 -11.22 3.52 -6.90
C SER A 49 -10.05 2.54 -7.07
N PHE A 50 -10.29 1.31 -6.66
CA PHE A 50 -9.40 0.16 -6.82
C PHE A 50 -10.00 -0.86 -7.77
N LEU A 51 -9.15 -1.57 -8.51
CA LEU A 51 -9.51 -2.74 -9.28
C LEU A 51 -8.57 -3.91 -8.95
N LEU A 52 -9.12 -5.03 -8.51
CA LEU A 52 -8.40 -6.30 -8.42
C LEU A 52 -8.79 -7.21 -9.59
N GLY A 53 -7.80 -7.75 -10.31
CA GLY A 53 -8.04 -8.69 -11.42
C GLY A 53 -7.92 -8.04 -12.79
N ALA A 54 -8.83 -8.36 -13.70
CA ALA A 54 -8.85 -7.85 -15.08
C ALA A 54 -9.60 -6.51 -15.20
N GLY A 55 -9.13 -5.66 -16.12
CA GLY A 55 -9.68 -4.33 -16.43
C GLY A 55 -8.67 -3.21 -16.19
N ASP A 56 -9.09 -1.99 -16.47
CA ASP A 56 -8.27 -0.76 -16.44
C ASP A 56 -9.06 0.50 -16.03
N ASP A 57 -10.28 0.32 -15.52
CA ASP A 57 -11.25 1.37 -15.20
C ASP A 57 -11.30 1.73 -13.70
N ALA A 58 -10.13 1.88 -13.09
CA ALA A 58 -9.99 2.41 -11.73
C ALA A 58 -8.70 3.21 -11.58
N ASP A 59 -8.58 3.96 -10.48
CA ASP A 59 -7.41 4.78 -10.23
C ASP A 59 -6.20 3.91 -9.86
N SER A 60 -6.38 2.88 -9.03
CA SER A 60 -5.33 1.91 -8.70
C SER A 60 -5.70 0.49 -9.15
N LEU A 61 -4.78 -0.17 -9.86
CA LEU A 61 -5.01 -1.47 -10.49
C LEU A 61 -4.07 -2.53 -9.92
N HIS A 62 -4.63 -3.55 -9.27
CA HIS A 62 -3.91 -4.71 -8.73
C HIS A 62 -4.21 -5.96 -9.56
N ARG A 63 -3.16 -6.70 -9.94
CA ARG A 63 -3.34 -7.94 -10.70
C ARG A 63 -3.42 -9.14 -9.76
N TRP A 64 -4.42 -9.99 -10.00
CA TRP A 64 -4.66 -11.22 -9.25
C TRP A 64 -3.89 -12.38 -9.86
N THR A 65 -2.81 -12.81 -9.22
CA THR A 65 -1.86 -13.78 -9.80
C THR A 65 -1.53 -14.91 -8.85
N THR A 66 -0.99 -16.01 -9.39
CA THR A 66 -0.67 -17.21 -8.59
C THR A 66 0.47 -16.98 -7.60
N SER A 67 1.36 -16.07 -7.91
CA SER A 67 2.51 -15.64 -7.10
C SER A 67 2.70 -14.14 -7.23
N SER A 68 3.35 -13.49 -6.25
CA SER A 68 3.65 -12.06 -6.31
C SER A 68 4.83 -11.80 -7.25
N VAL A 69 4.57 -11.19 -8.41
CA VAL A 69 5.55 -10.99 -9.49
C VAL A 69 5.56 -9.55 -10.00
N GLN A 70 6.63 -9.18 -10.69
CA GLN A 70 6.71 -7.91 -11.42
C GLN A 70 5.71 -7.82 -12.56
N MET A 71 5.00 -6.71 -12.59
CA MET A 71 4.03 -6.35 -13.62
C MET A 71 4.57 -5.31 -14.59
N ASN A 72 5.38 -4.36 -14.12
CA ASN A 72 5.96 -3.27 -14.92
C ASN A 72 7.19 -2.65 -14.22
N ASP A 73 7.75 -1.59 -14.79
CA ASP A 73 8.91 -0.85 -14.22
C ASP A 73 8.50 0.32 -13.30
N GLY A 74 7.20 0.53 -13.07
CA GLY A 74 6.63 1.62 -12.29
C GLY A 74 5.65 2.47 -13.08
N PRO A 75 4.41 2.69 -12.60
CA PRO A 75 3.51 3.67 -13.19
C PRO A 75 4.01 5.10 -12.91
N GLU A 76 3.56 6.10 -13.69
CA GLU A 76 3.86 7.51 -13.42
C GLU A 76 3.13 8.04 -12.18
N ARG A 77 1.86 7.64 -12.00
CA ARG A 77 0.98 7.87 -10.83
C ARG A 77 -0.35 7.15 -11.10
N MET A 78 -0.97 6.47 -10.12
CA MET A 78 -2.28 5.81 -10.26
C MET A 78 -2.36 4.90 -11.50
N GLY A 79 -2.13 3.59 -11.33
CA GLY A 79 -2.18 2.66 -12.44
C GLY A 79 -1.97 1.21 -12.02
N VAL A 80 -1.41 0.41 -12.92
CA VAL A 80 -1.05 -0.99 -12.59
C VAL A 80 0.07 -0.99 -11.58
N HIS A 81 -0.22 -1.51 -10.40
CA HIS A 81 0.77 -1.77 -9.36
C HIS A 81 1.95 -2.53 -9.93
N ARG A 82 3.16 -2.09 -9.57
CA ARG A 82 4.40 -2.68 -10.11
C ARG A 82 4.50 -4.16 -9.78
N TRP A 83 3.88 -4.60 -8.69
CA TRP A 83 3.79 -6.01 -8.32
C TRP A 83 2.35 -6.47 -8.17
N SER A 84 2.12 -7.74 -8.48
CA SER A 84 0.82 -8.36 -8.31
C SER A 84 0.50 -8.73 -6.85
N ILE A 85 -0.78 -9.04 -6.63
CA ILE A 85 -1.30 -9.61 -5.39
C ILE A 85 -1.66 -11.07 -5.67
N SER A 86 -1.24 -11.95 -4.76
CA SER A 86 -1.53 -13.38 -4.81
C SER A 86 -2.29 -13.84 -3.57
N PRO A 87 -2.92 -15.04 -3.61
CA PRO A 87 -3.67 -15.59 -2.47
C PRO A 87 -2.89 -15.65 -1.16
N VAL A 88 -1.56 -15.81 -1.21
CA VAL A 88 -0.73 -15.88 0.00
C VAL A 88 -0.52 -14.52 0.68
N ASN A 89 -0.83 -13.42 -0.01
CA ASN A 89 -0.67 -12.06 0.54
C ASN A 89 -1.89 -11.58 1.33
N ILE A 90 -2.96 -12.38 1.40
CA ILE A 90 -4.22 -12.02 2.04
C ILE A 90 -4.72 -13.17 2.92
N PRO A 91 -5.60 -12.91 3.91
CA PRO A 91 -6.19 -13.99 4.71
C PRO A 91 -6.87 -15.03 3.81
N SER A 92 -6.75 -16.31 4.15
CA SER A 92 -7.27 -17.41 3.33
C SER A 92 -8.76 -17.27 3.01
N GLU A 93 -9.56 -16.86 4.00
CA GLU A 93 -11.00 -16.61 3.79
C GLU A 93 -11.23 -15.51 2.74
N LEU A 94 -10.39 -14.47 2.72
CA LEU A 94 -10.48 -13.39 1.73
C LEU A 94 -10.06 -13.88 0.34
N ALA A 95 -9.01 -14.70 0.25
CA ALA A 95 -8.60 -15.33 -1.00
C ALA A 95 -9.72 -16.22 -1.57
N ASP A 96 -10.34 -17.07 -0.76
CA ASP A 96 -11.46 -17.94 -1.17
C ASP A 96 -12.63 -17.09 -1.69
N TRP A 97 -12.93 -15.99 -1.01
CA TRP A 97 -13.97 -15.05 -1.45
C TRP A 97 -13.62 -14.38 -2.78
N VAL A 98 -12.38 -13.90 -2.97
CA VAL A 98 -11.91 -13.33 -4.24
C VAL A 98 -12.03 -14.36 -5.37
N CYS A 99 -11.56 -15.59 -5.16
CA CYS A 99 -11.66 -16.66 -6.15
C CYS A 99 -13.12 -16.96 -6.52
N ALA A 100 -14.03 -16.95 -5.55
CA ALA A 100 -15.46 -17.13 -5.81
C ALA A 100 -16.09 -15.99 -6.63
N GLN A 101 -15.51 -14.77 -6.58
CA GLN A 101 -16.00 -13.61 -7.33
C GLN A 101 -15.43 -13.53 -8.74
N ILE A 102 -14.12 -13.72 -8.90
CA ILE A 102 -13.39 -13.41 -10.15
C ILE A 102 -12.60 -14.57 -10.74
N GLY A 103 -12.76 -15.77 -10.17
CA GLY A 103 -12.08 -16.97 -10.60
C GLY A 103 -10.66 -17.11 -10.06
N GLU A 104 -10.00 -18.16 -10.53
CA GLU A 104 -8.64 -18.51 -10.11
C GLU A 104 -7.62 -17.44 -10.54
N PRO A 105 -6.58 -17.21 -9.72
CA PRO A 105 -5.48 -16.33 -10.10
C PRO A 105 -4.78 -16.81 -11.36
N ILE A 106 -4.29 -15.87 -12.17
CA ILE A 106 -3.57 -16.19 -13.40
C ILE A 106 -2.07 -16.32 -13.15
N SER A 107 -1.42 -17.19 -13.92
CA SER A 107 0.05 -17.24 -13.95
C SER A 107 0.57 -16.14 -14.86
N LEU A 108 1.52 -15.35 -14.38
CA LEU A 108 2.23 -14.35 -15.17
C LEU A 108 3.74 -14.50 -14.99
N ASP A 109 4.48 -14.21 -16.04
CA ASP A 109 5.94 -14.20 -16.01
C ASP A 109 6.43 -12.86 -15.43
N GLY A 110 7.36 -12.91 -14.49
CA GLY A 110 7.96 -11.74 -13.86
C GLY A 110 8.97 -12.13 -12.77
N GLU A 111 9.77 -11.17 -12.32
CA GLU A 111 10.63 -11.39 -11.15
C GLU A 111 9.75 -11.60 -9.91
N SER A 112 10.02 -12.66 -9.14
CA SER A 112 9.29 -12.92 -7.89
C SER A 112 9.74 -11.94 -6.80
N VAL A 113 8.76 -11.38 -6.10
CA VAL A 113 8.97 -10.50 -4.93
C VAL A 113 8.52 -11.15 -3.62
N GLU A 114 8.22 -12.45 -3.64
CA GLU A 114 7.66 -13.17 -2.48
C GLU A 114 8.58 -13.12 -1.26
N GLN A 115 9.89 -13.27 -1.45
CA GLN A 115 10.86 -13.20 -0.36
C GLN A 115 10.92 -11.81 0.28
N HIS A 116 10.73 -10.74 -0.52
CA HIS A 116 10.67 -9.38 0.01
C HIS A 116 9.37 -9.17 0.78
N ARG A 117 8.23 -9.62 0.25
CA ARG A 117 6.93 -9.56 0.95
C ARG A 117 6.98 -10.31 2.28
N GLU A 118 7.50 -11.53 2.30
CA GLU A 118 7.64 -12.32 3.53
C GLU A 118 8.47 -11.60 4.59
N LEU A 119 9.61 -11.01 4.19
CA LEU A 119 10.45 -10.24 5.10
C LEU A 119 9.74 -8.98 5.62
N LEU A 120 9.03 -8.26 4.76
CA LEU A 120 8.29 -7.05 5.14
C LEU A 120 7.11 -7.38 6.07
N ASP A 121 6.41 -8.49 5.85
CA ASP A 121 5.36 -8.98 6.75
C ASP A 121 5.92 -9.35 8.14
N GLN A 122 7.12 -9.96 8.18
CA GLN A 122 7.81 -10.24 9.45
C GLN A 122 8.19 -8.96 10.19
N ILE A 123 8.63 -7.93 9.47
CA ILE A 123 8.93 -6.60 10.05
C ILE A 123 7.65 -5.98 10.64
N GLN A 124 6.57 -5.93 9.87
CA GLN A 124 5.29 -5.37 10.32
C GLN A 124 4.76 -6.13 11.55
N THR A 125 4.75 -7.47 11.50
CA THR A 125 4.29 -8.33 12.60
C THR A 125 5.04 -8.06 13.91
N ARG A 126 6.35 -7.78 13.82
CA ARG A 126 7.18 -7.52 14.99
C ARG A 126 6.99 -6.12 15.56
N LEU A 127 6.71 -5.13 14.72
CA LEU A 127 6.66 -3.73 15.10
C LEU A 127 5.24 -3.21 15.38
N SER A 128 4.22 -3.75 14.72
CA SER A 128 2.83 -3.31 14.89
C SER A 128 2.32 -3.33 16.34
N PRO A 129 2.71 -4.27 17.22
CA PRO A 129 2.29 -4.23 18.62
C PRO A 129 2.86 -3.04 19.41
N MET A 130 3.94 -2.42 18.93
CA MET A 130 4.56 -1.23 19.54
C MET A 130 3.95 0.07 19.02
N LEU A 131 3.18 0.01 17.94
CA LEU A 131 2.60 1.16 17.24
C LEU A 131 1.08 0.96 17.10
N PRO A 132 0.34 0.83 18.22
CA PRO A 132 -1.10 0.60 18.17
C PRO A 132 -1.79 1.79 17.51
N GLU A 133 -2.76 1.51 16.63
CA GLU A 133 -3.55 2.52 15.88
C GLU A 133 -2.77 3.28 14.80
N TRP A 134 -1.50 2.96 14.57
CA TRP A 134 -0.74 3.51 13.44
C TRP A 134 -1.13 2.79 12.15
N THR A 135 -1.15 3.53 11.04
CA THR A 135 -1.43 2.95 9.72
C THR A 135 -0.13 2.56 9.03
N TRP A 136 -0.20 1.51 8.22
CA TRP A 136 0.94 0.90 7.53
C TRP A 136 0.64 0.87 6.04
N HIS A 137 1.56 1.39 5.23
CA HIS A 137 1.45 1.44 3.78
C HIS A 137 2.69 0.79 3.19
N LEU A 138 2.50 -0.26 2.42
CA LEU A 138 3.55 -1.05 1.84
C LEU A 138 4.12 -0.30 0.64
N GLU A 139 5.42 -0.06 0.67
CA GLU A 139 6.19 0.54 -0.41
C GLU A 139 7.16 -0.51 -0.91
N ILE A 140 6.79 -1.22 -1.97
CA ILE A 140 7.67 -2.21 -2.60
C ILE A 140 7.95 -1.83 -4.06
N ASP A 141 7.22 -0.86 -4.59
CA ASP A 141 6.94 -0.65 -6.01
C ASP A 141 7.21 0.75 -6.54
N ASN A 142 7.74 1.70 -5.77
CA ASN A 142 7.99 3.04 -6.29
C ASN A 142 9.49 3.38 -6.34
N LYS A 143 10.24 3.12 -5.27
CA LYS A 143 11.57 3.71 -5.10
C LYS A 143 12.73 2.85 -5.63
N ALA A 144 13.68 3.49 -6.31
CA ALA A 144 14.87 2.83 -6.87
C ALA A 144 15.92 2.44 -5.82
N ASP A 145 15.79 2.95 -4.59
CA ASP A 145 16.77 2.88 -3.51
C ASP A 145 16.22 2.25 -2.23
N ARG A 146 14.92 1.94 -2.15
CA ARG A 146 14.29 1.39 -0.95
C ARG A 146 13.01 0.60 -1.21
N MET A 147 12.67 -0.26 -0.25
CA MET A 147 11.37 -0.93 -0.11
C MET A 147 11.09 -1.15 1.38
N GLY A 148 9.86 -1.05 1.83
CA GLY A 148 9.54 -1.02 3.25
C GLY A 148 8.09 -0.67 3.53
N TRP A 149 7.85 -0.27 4.77
CA TRP A 149 6.57 0.25 5.23
C TRP A 149 6.70 1.72 5.56
N TYR A 150 5.81 2.54 5.02
CA TYR A 150 5.50 3.83 5.62
C TYR A 150 4.52 3.62 6.77
N VAL A 151 4.84 4.16 7.92
CA VAL A 151 4.10 3.99 9.17
C VAL A 151 3.71 5.38 9.66
N ARG A 152 2.40 5.68 9.60
CA ARG A 152 1.85 6.99 9.96
C ARG A 152 1.19 6.93 11.33
N ALA A 153 1.47 7.94 12.15
CA ALA A 153 0.83 8.11 13.44
C ALA A 153 -0.67 8.44 13.27
N PRO A 154 -1.51 8.15 14.30
CA PRO A 154 -2.90 8.56 14.28
C PRO A 154 -3.06 10.05 14.02
N LYS A 155 -4.06 10.44 13.22
CA LYS A 155 -4.34 11.85 12.88
C LYS A 155 -4.42 12.77 14.11
N ALA A 156 -4.97 12.26 15.22
CA ALA A 156 -5.11 12.99 16.48
C ALA A 156 -3.77 13.42 17.11
N TRP A 157 -2.65 12.78 16.74
CA TRP A 157 -1.33 13.11 17.25
C TRP A 157 -0.71 14.31 16.52
N CYS A 158 -1.26 14.71 15.36
CA CYS A 158 -0.72 15.78 14.52
C CYS A 158 0.80 15.64 14.29
N SER A 159 1.27 14.40 14.09
CA SER A 159 2.69 14.10 13.85
C SER A 159 3.14 14.75 12.55
N LEU A 160 4.30 15.39 12.55
CA LEU A 160 4.93 15.94 11.34
C LEU A 160 5.72 14.89 10.54
N PHE A 161 5.85 13.68 11.08
CA PHE A 161 6.73 12.65 10.54
C PHE A 161 5.98 11.38 10.21
N THR A 162 6.35 10.80 9.07
CA THR A 162 6.10 9.41 8.70
C THR A 162 7.37 8.63 8.96
N ILE A 163 7.24 7.44 9.54
CA ILE A 163 8.38 6.53 9.71
C ILE A 163 8.43 5.63 8.49
N PHE A 164 9.58 5.49 7.84
CA PHE A 164 9.80 4.43 6.88
C PHE A 164 10.71 3.36 7.50
N VAL A 165 10.28 2.10 7.46
CA VAL A 165 11.05 0.96 7.96
C VAL A 165 11.13 -0.15 6.91
N GLY A 166 12.34 -0.59 6.59
CA GLY A 166 12.51 -1.63 5.57
C GLY A 166 13.96 -1.80 5.13
N LEU A 167 14.16 -1.92 3.84
CA LEU A 167 15.46 -2.11 3.19
C LEU A 167 15.82 -0.88 2.36
N GLY A 168 17.10 -0.50 2.41
CA GLY A 168 17.68 0.55 1.57
C GLY A 168 18.97 0.09 0.89
N TRP A 169 19.27 0.66 -0.28
CA TRP A 169 20.48 0.42 -1.06
C TRP A 169 20.84 1.62 -1.94
N ASN A 170 22.06 1.63 -2.46
CA ASN A 170 22.50 2.54 -3.53
C ASN A 170 23.67 1.89 -4.28
N GLU A 171 24.30 2.63 -5.20
CA GLU A 171 25.44 2.14 -5.98
C GLU A 171 26.63 1.65 -5.14
N GLN A 172 26.76 2.12 -3.89
CA GLN A 172 27.88 1.82 -2.99
C GLN A 172 27.49 0.84 -1.87
N VAL A 173 26.20 0.66 -1.62
CA VAL A 173 25.67 0.00 -0.43
C VAL A 173 24.70 -1.10 -0.84
N THR A 174 25.08 -2.34 -0.56
CA THR A 174 24.19 -3.50 -0.71
C THR A 174 22.97 -3.39 0.19
N LYS A 175 21.83 -3.91 -0.30
CA LYS A 175 20.52 -3.95 0.37
C LYS A 175 20.65 -4.39 1.83
N ARG A 176 20.20 -3.54 2.75
CA ARG A 176 20.26 -3.76 4.21
C ARG A 176 19.13 -3.03 4.92
N GLY A 177 18.88 -3.42 6.17
CA GLY A 177 17.89 -2.78 7.03
C GLY A 177 18.14 -1.29 7.21
N PHE A 178 17.09 -0.49 7.11
CA PHE A 178 17.12 0.95 7.22
C PHE A 178 15.83 1.51 7.85
N LEU A 179 15.97 2.64 8.53
CA LEU A 179 14.89 3.38 9.18
C LEU A 179 15.06 4.88 8.85
N LEU A 180 13.99 5.52 8.39
CA LEU A 180 13.94 6.95 8.07
C LEU A 180 12.78 7.62 8.80
N PHE A 181 13.01 8.85 9.23
CA PHE A 181 11.95 9.79 9.59
C PHE A 181 11.78 10.75 8.42
N GLU A 182 10.67 10.61 7.71
CA GLU A 182 10.34 11.47 6.57
C GLU A 182 9.35 12.52 7.03
N ARG A 183 9.63 13.80 6.72
CA ARG A 183 8.67 14.88 6.94
C ARG A 183 7.44 14.59 6.09
N ALA A 184 6.26 14.81 6.64
CA ALA A 184 5.03 14.76 5.86
C ALA A 184 5.10 15.67 4.61
N PRO A 185 4.41 15.32 3.52
CA PRO A 185 4.36 16.16 2.33
C PRO A 185 3.95 17.61 2.66
N PRO A 186 4.52 18.61 1.96
CA PRO A 186 4.14 20.02 2.15
C PRO A 186 2.62 20.22 2.06
N GLY A 187 2.03 20.93 3.03
CA GLY A 187 0.60 21.22 3.08
C GLY A 187 -0.30 20.17 3.76
N GLU A 188 0.19 18.98 4.09
CA GLU A 188 -0.61 17.97 4.83
C GLU A 188 -0.60 18.23 6.36
N LEU A 189 0.54 18.65 6.90
CA LEU A 189 0.78 18.72 8.35
C LEU A 189 1.55 19.96 8.80
N ASP A 190 1.79 20.93 7.90
CA ASP A 190 2.50 22.17 8.25
C ASP A 190 1.70 22.94 9.31
N ARG A 191 2.20 22.94 10.55
CA ARG A 191 1.59 23.74 11.61
C ARG A 191 1.90 25.21 11.34
N VAL A 192 0.94 26.09 11.62
CA VAL A 192 1.09 27.55 11.41
C VAL A 192 2.27 28.12 12.24
N ASP A 193 2.64 27.46 13.34
CA ASP A 193 3.76 27.83 14.23
C ASP A 193 5.13 27.29 13.80
N GLU A 194 5.23 26.54 12.70
CA GLU A 194 6.49 25.91 12.25
C GLU A 194 7.51 26.92 11.68
N ALA A 195 7.08 28.12 11.29
CA ALA A 195 7.96 29.21 10.92
C ALA A 195 8.75 29.76 12.12
N ASP A 196 8.27 29.53 13.34
CA ASP A 196 8.99 29.88 14.56
C ASP A 196 9.91 28.71 14.92
N SER A 197 11.22 28.94 14.86
CA SER A 197 12.23 27.94 15.24
C SER A 197 11.88 27.30 16.59
N ASN A 198 11.98 25.96 16.66
CA ASN A 198 11.78 25.14 17.86
C ASN A 198 12.17 25.92 19.13
N ARG A 199 11.17 26.43 19.86
CA ARG A 199 11.40 27.01 21.18
C ARG A 199 11.60 25.85 22.17
N LEU A 200 12.83 25.36 22.21
CA LEU A 200 13.39 24.64 23.35
C LEU A 200 14.26 25.60 24.16
#